data_AF-A0A6P0DVZ4-F1
#
_entry.id   AF-A0A6P0DVZ4-F1
#
_cell.length_a   1.000
_cell.length_b   1.000
_cell.length_c   1.000
_cell.angle_alpha   90.00
_cell.angle_beta   90.00
_cell.angle_gamma   90.00
#
_symmetry.space_group_name_H-M   'P 1'
#
loop_
_entity.id
_entity.type
_entity.pdbx_description
1 polymer ?
#
loop_
_entity_poly.entity_id
_entity_poly.type
_entity_poly.pdbx_seq_one_letter_code
_entity_poly.pdbx_strand_id
1 'polypeptide(L)'
;LEFGVSEDTVRRDLREMAAAGLCERVYGGALPVSPAHGSLTQRIGFAADRKQALGRAAAKQIAAGSTVFFDAGSTNLAIANALPAELPLTAATNAPAIAAALIDKPAVAVILIGGMVDRQTGGSLGAKALR
;
A
#
# COMPACT_ATOMS: atom_id res chain seq x y z
N LEU A 1 20.28 -33.14 1.48
CA LEU A 1 19.16 -32.15 1.60
C LEU A 1 19.20 -31.61 3.02
N GLU A 2 19.23 -30.29 3.17
CA GLU A 2 19.37 -29.57 4.46
C GLU A 2 18.40 -30.04 5.55
N PHE A 3 17.19 -30.45 5.15
CA PHE A 3 16.11 -30.86 6.05
C PHE A 3 15.91 -32.39 6.18
N GLY A 4 16.76 -33.21 5.56
CA GLY A 4 16.65 -34.68 5.65
C GLY A 4 15.36 -35.30 5.09
N VAL A 5 14.54 -34.54 4.36
CA VAL A 5 13.26 -34.97 3.77
C VAL A 5 13.34 -35.08 2.24
N SER A 6 12.44 -35.86 1.65
CA SER A 6 12.33 -35.98 0.18
C SER A 6 11.67 -34.74 -0.43
N GLU A 7 11.93 -34.48 -1.72
CA GLU A 7 11.27 -33.39 -2.45
C GLU A 7 9.73 -33.56 -2.50
N ASP A 8 9.25 -34.80 -2.58
CA ASP A 8 7.83 -35.10 -2.55
C ASP A 8 7.19 -34.68 -1.21
N THR A 9 7.88 -34.95 -0.10
CA THR A 9 7.48 -34.52 1.26
C THR A 9 7.38 -33.00 1.33
N VAL A 10 8.43 -32.28 0.89
CA VAL A 10 8.43 -30.81 0.88
C VAL A 10 7.29 -30.26 0.03
N ARG A 11 7.02 -30.86 -1.13
CA ARG A 11 5.95 -30.42 -2.03
C ARG A 11 4.57 -30.67 -1.44
N ARG A 12 4.39 -31.77 -0.72
CA ARG A 12 3.14 -32.08 0.00
C ARG A 12 2.91 -31.12 1.16
N ASP A 13 3.92 -30.89 1.99
CA ASP A 13 3.82 -29.98 3.14
C ASP A 13 3.49 -28.55 2.70
N LEU A 14 4.15 -28.06 1.64
CA LEU A 14 3.84 -26.74 1.08
C LEU A 14 2.41 -26.66 0.50
N ARG A 15 1.86 -27.75 -0.03
CA ARG A 15 0.45 -27.80 -0.46
C ARG A 15 -0.50 -27.71 0.72
N GLU A 16 -0.22 -28.45 1.80
CA GLU A 16 -1.04 -28.45 3.01
C GLU A 16 -0.97 -27.08 3.72
N MET A 17 0.23 -26.50 3.84
CA MET A 17 0.44 -25.15 4.38
C MET A 17 -0.26 -24.06 3.56
N ALA A 18 -0.21 -24.13 2.23
CA ALA A 18 -0.92 -23.19 1.37
C ALA A 18 -2.45 -23.35 1.47
N ALA A 19 -2.95 -24.58 1.54
CA ALA A 19 -4.38 -24.85 1.77
C ALA A 19 -4.84 -24.33 3.15
N ALA A 20 -3.96 -24.35 4.15
CA ALA A 20 -4.18 -23.78 5.47
C ALA A 20 -3.99 -22.25 5.53
N GLY A 21 -3.61 -21.59 4.43
CA GLY A 21 -3.37 -20.15 4.38
C GLY A 21 -2.13 -19.69 5.15
N LEU A 22 -1.13 -20.56 5.31
CA LEU A 22 0.14 -20.26 6.01
C LEU A 22 1.25 -19.78 5.06
N CYS A 23 1.11 -20.05 3.76
CA CYS A 23 2.00 -19.53 2.71
C CYS A 23 1.28 -19.42 1.36
N GLU A 24 1.74 -18.57 0.46
CA GLU A 24 1.32 -18.57 -0.94
C GLU A 24 2.26 -19.42 -1.78
N ARG A 25 1.72 -20.34 -2.58
CA ARG A 25 2.55 -21.19 -3.44
C ARG A 25 2.93 -20.46 -4.73
N VAL A 26 4.21 -20.50 -5.07
CA VAL A 26 4.75 -19.97 -6.35
C VAL A 26 5.47 -21.06 -7.13
N TYR A 27 5.83 -20.76 -8.38
CA TYR A 27 6.65 -21.68 -9.16
C TYR A 27 8.01 -21.85 -8.46
N GLY A 28 8.30 -23.04 -7.98
CA GLY A 28 9.56 -23.38 -7.31
C GLY A 28 9.63 -23.14 -5.80
N GLY A 29 8.52 -22.79 -5.12
CA GLY A 29 8.57 -22.62 -3.67
C GLY A 29 7.29 -22.08 -3.04
N ALA A 30 7.45 -21.44 -1.88
CA ALA A 30 6.38 -20.80 -1.13
C ALA A 30 6.82 -19.42 -0.64
N LEU A 31 5.92 -18.45 -0.74
CA LEU A 31 6.05 -17.11 -0.19
C LEU A 31 5.30 -17.05 1.15
N PRO A 32 5.77 -16.26 2.12
CA PRO A 32 4.98 -15.97 3.31
C PRO A 32 3.64 -15.36 2.88
N VAL A 33 2.55 -15.73 3.56
CA VAL A 33 1.26 -15.05 3.34
C VAL A 33 1.48 -13.58 3.58
N SER A 34 1.18 -12.76 2.58
CA SER A 34 1.40 -11.33 2.70
C SER A 34 0.45 -10.79 3.77
N PRO A 35 0.95 -10.19 4.86
CA PRO A 35 0.08 -9.45 5.79
C PRO A 35 -0.49 -8.17 5.15
N ALA A 36 -0.20 -7.91 3.87
CA ALA A 36 -0.85 -6.86 3.08
C ALA A 36 -2.32 -7.17 2.75
N HIS A 37 -2.85 -8.32 3.18
CA HIS A 37 -4.29 -8.59 3.15
C HIS A 37 -4.99 -7.97 4.35
N GLY A 38 -6.03 -7.18 4.10
CA GLY A 38 -6.82 -6.51 5.13
C GLY A 38 -7.29 -5.14 4.69
N SER A 39 -8.21 -4.57 5.46
CA SER A 39 -8.70 -3.20 5.25
C SER A 39 -7.55 -2.20 5.30
N LEU A 40 -7.74 -1.02 4.69
CA LEU A 40 -6.77 0.07 4.79
C LEU A 40 -6.34 0.33 6.25
N THR A 41 -7.27 0.29 7.21
CA THR A 41 -6.99 0.47 8.65
C THR A 41 -6.02 -0.59 9.19
N GLN A 42 -6.25 -1.87 8.89
CA GLN A 42 -5.34 -2.94 9.30
C GLN A 42 -3.96 -2.76 8.66
N ARG A 43 -3.95 -2.42 7.36
CA ARG A 43 -2.71 -2.18 6.63
C ARG A 43 -1.94 -1.00 7.21
N ILE A 44 -2.58 0.07 7.70
CA ILE A 44 -1.90 1.20 8.35
C ILE A 44 -1.07 0.74 9.56
N GLY A 45 -1.64 -0.11 10.43
CA GLY A 45 -0.95 -0.62 11.62
C GLY A 45 0.22 -1.56 11.33
N PHE A 46 0.16 -2.32 10.23
CA PHE A 46 1.20 -3.29 9.90
C PHE A 46 2.53 -2.64 9.51
N ALA A 47 3.63 -2.92 10.23
CA ALA A 47 4.96 -2.35 9.94
C ALA A 47 4.95 -0.80 9.82
N ALA A 48 4.20 -0.13 10.70
CA ALA A 48 3.98 1.32 10.68
C ALA A 48 5.30 2.10 10.68
N ASP A 49 6.25 1.77 11.57
CA ASP A 49 7.53 2.47 11.67
C ASP A 49 8.35 2.41 10.39
N ARG A 50 8.35 1.23 9.72
CA ARG A 50 9.02 1.04 8.43
C ARG A 50 8.39 1.91 7.35
N LYS A 51 7.05 1.99 7.32
CA LYS A 51 6.34 2.88 6.37
C LYS A 51 6.56 4.35 6.66
N GLN A 52 6.63 4.76 7.93
CA GLN A 52 6.95 6.14 8.28
C GLN A 52 8.38 6.51 7.86
N ALA A 53 9.35 5.61 8.06
CA ALA A 53 10.72 5.81 7.62
C ALA A 53 10.80 5.93 6.08
N LEU A 54 10.12 5.03 5.36
CA LEU A 54 10.01 5.10 3.90
C LEU A 54 9.31 6.39 3.45
N GLY A 55 8.23 6.77 4.12
CA GLY A 55 7.45 7.99 3.86
C GLY A 55 8.31 9.24 3.91
N ARG A 56 9.11 9.39 4.97
CA ARG A 56 10.08 10.49 5.12
C ARG A 56 11.16 10.47 4.04
N ALA A 57 11.64 9.30 3.64
CA ALA A 57 12.64 9.19 2.59
C ALA A 57 12.08 9.57 1.21
N ALA A 58 10.88 9.08 0.88
CA ALA A 58 10.21 9.35 -0.38
C ALA A 58 9.75 10.81 -0.50
N ALA A 59 9.25 11.41 0.60
CA ALA A 59 8.83 12.82 0.61
C ALA A 59 9.97 13.78 0.19
N LYS A 60 11.22 13.45 0.52
CA LYS A 60 12.41 14.22 0.12
C LYS A 60 12.73 14.17 -1.38
N GLN A 61 12.17 13.19 -2.10
CA GLN A 61 12.37 13.01 -3.54
C GLN A 61 11.33 13.76 -4.38
N ILE A 62 10.27 14.28 -3.76
CA ILE A 62 9.23 15.00 -4.47
C ILE A 62 9.69 16.44 -4.72
N ALA A 63 9.79 16.81 -5.99
CA ALA A 63 10.19 18.15 -6.39
C ALA A 63 9.04 19.15 -6.20
N ALA A 64 9.39 20.36 -5.76
CA ALA A 64 8.47 21.49 -5.71
C ALA A 64 7.87 21.77 -7.11
N GLY A 65 6.57 22.06 -7.16
CA GLY A 65 5.80 22.32 -8.38
C GLY A 65 5.42 21.08 -9.19
N SER A 66 5.77 19.87 -8.73
CA SER A 66 5.44 18.64 -9.45
C SER A 66 3.98 18.23 -9.28
N THR A 67 3.50 17.40 -10.22
CA THR A 67 2.23 16.69 -10.09
C THR A 67 2.52 15.24 -9.71
N VAL A 68 1.97 14.77 -8.59
CA VAL A 68 2.21 13.44 -8.04
C VAL A 68 0.89 12.70 -7.85
N PHE A 69 0.84 11.46 -8.33
CA PHE A 69 -0.29 10.57 -8.08
C PHE A 69 0.00 9.66 -6.87
N PHE A 70 -0.92 9.62 -5.91
CA PHE A 70 -0.90 8.75 -4.75
C PHE A 70 -2.04 7.73 -4.83
N ASP A 71 -1.72 6.46 -5.11
CA ASP A 71 -2.71 5.38 -5.11
C ASP A 71 -3.14 4.99 -3.68
N ALA A 72 -4.25 4.24 -3.57
CA ALA A 72 -4.85 3.73 -2.34
C ALA A 72 -3.97 2.69 -1.61
N GLY A 73 -2.96 3.19 -0.90
CA GLY A 73 -2.02 2.38 -0.13
C GLY A 73 -1.63 3.00 1.21
N SER A 74 -1.50 2.16 2.24
CA SER A 74 -1.04 2.61 3.58
C SER A 74 0.37 3.22 3.55
N THR A 75 1.21 2.80 2.61
CA THR A 75 2.54 3.39 2.39
C THR A 75 2.43 4.79 1.79
N ASN A 76 1.54 5.00 0.81
CA ASN A 76 1.31 6.31 0.21
C ASN A 76 0.70 7.29 1.23
N LEU A 77 -0.15 6.80 2.13
CA LEU A 77 -0.61 7.59 3.27
C LEU A 77 0.55 8.04 4.17
N ALA A 78 1.54 7.16 4.42
CA ALA A 78 2.73 7.54 5.18
C ALA A 78 3.59 8.58 4.45
N ILE A 79 3.67 8.53 3.11
CA ILE A 79 4.33 9.57 2.31
C ILE A 79 3.57 10.90 2.43
N ALA A 80 2.25 10.88 2.23
CA ALA A 80 1.39 12.05 2.32
C ALA A 80 1.47 12.73 3.70
N ASN A 81 1.53 11.94 4.78
CA ASN A 81 1.72 12.46 6.13
C ASN A 81 3.11 13.08 6.36
N ALA A 82 4.14 12.58 5.66
CA ALA A 82 5.52 13.04 5.81
C ALA A 82 5.87 14.25 4.92
N LEU A 83 4.98 14.65 4.01
CA LEU A 83 5.18 15.82 3.17
C LEU A 83 5.23 17.11 4.00
N PRO A 84 6.19 18.02 3.74
CA PRO A 84 6.17 19.36 4.32
C PRO A 84 4.89 20.11 3.94
N ALA A 85 4.36 20.91 4.86
CA ALA A 85 3.12 21.66 4.63
C ALA A 85 3.30 22.77 3.58
N GLU A 86 4.53 23.26 3.44
CA GLU A 86 4.94 24.37 2.58
C GLU A 86 5.46 23.91 1.21
N LEU A 87 5.53 22.60 0.94
CA LEU A 87 6.00 22.09 -0.35
C LEU A 87 4.91 22.29 -1.41
N PRO A 88 5.10 23.16 -2.41
CA PRO A 88 4.10 23.35 -3.45
C PRO A 88 4.05 22.13 -4.36
N LEU A 89 2.89 21.53 -4.55
CA LEU A 89 2.68 20.43 -5.51
C LEU A 89 1.20 20.22 -5.81
N THR A 90 0.91 19.53 -6.91
CA THR A 90 -0.44 19.03 -7.24
C THR A 90 -0.50 17.54 -6.92
N ALA A 91 -1.33 17.15 -5.95
CA ALA A 91 -1.53 15.77 -5.55
C ALA A 91 -2.83 15.22 -6.12
N ALA A 92 -2.75 14.20 -6.97
CA ALA A 92 -3.91 13.43 -7.40
C ALA A 92 -3.99 12.12 -6.59
N THR A 93 -5.17 11.74 -6.12
CA THR A 93 -5.36 10.47 -5.41
C THR A 93 -6.77 9.93 -5.60
N ASN A 94 -6.93 8.61 -5.60
CA ASN A 94 -8.22 7.92 -5.53
C ASN A 94 -8.63 7.57 -4.08
N ALA A 95 -7.82 7.90 -3.07
CA ALA A 95 -8.03 7.48 -1.69
C ALA A 95 -8.47 8.64 -0.80
N PRO A 96 -9.70 8.61 -0.23
CA PRO A 96 -10.18 9.65 0.67
C PRO A 96 -9.26 9.90 1.88
N ALA A 97 -8.67 8.83 2.45
CA ALA A 97 -7.75 8.96 3.58
C ALA A 97 -6.46 9.74 3.23
N ILE A 98 -5.97 9.59 2.00
CA ILE A 98 -4.79 10.31 1.52
C ILE A 98 -5.17 11.76 1.22
N ALA A 99 -6.32 11.99 0.56
CA ALA A 99 -6.81 13.35 0.33
C ALA A 99 -6.99 14.13 1.63
N ALA A 100 -7.55 13.51 2.66
CA ALA A 100 -7.70 14.10 3.99
C ALA A 100 -6.34 14.44 4.64
N ALA A 101 -5.32 13.59 4.48
CA ALA A 101 -3.98 13.89 5.00
C ALA A 101 -3.27 15.05 4.28
N LEU A 102 -3.66 15.34 3.03
CA LEU A 102 -3.05 16.36 2.19
C LEU A 102 -3.79 17.70 2.25
N ILE A 103 -5.10 17.71 2.52
CA ILE A 103 -5.89 18.96 2.54
C ILE A 103 -5.45 19.93 3.65
N ASP A 104 -4.86 19.41 4.73
CA ASP A 104 -4.29 20.21 5.81
C ASP A 104 -2.94 20.88 5.43
N LYS A 105 -2.42 20.64 4.22
CA LYS A 105 -1.15 21.21 3.73
C LYS A 105 -1.43 22.34 2.74
N PRO A 106 -1.28 23.61 3.13
CA PRO A 106 -1.77 24.75 2.36
C PRO A 106 -1.07 24.94 1.01
N ALA A 107 0.16 24.44 0.83
CA ALA A 107 0.86 24.50 -0.45
C ALA A 107 0.49 23.36 -1.42
N VAL A 108 -0.30 22.37 -0.98
CA VAL A 108 -0.66 21.21 -1.79
C VAL A 108 -2.04 21.42 -2.42
N ALA A 109 -2.10 21.46 -3.74
CA ALA A 109 -3.37 21.39 -4.47
C ALA A 109 -3.83 19.93 -4.56
N VAL A 110 -5.00 19.59 -3.99
CA VAL A 110 -5.47 18.19 -3.92
C VAL A 110 -6.59 17.93 -4.94
N ILE A 111 -6.40 16.89 -5.75
CA ILE A 111 -7.40 16.34 -6.67
C ILE A 111 -7.80 14.95 -6.16
N LEU A 112 -9.02 14.83 -5.65
CA LEU A 112 -9.60 13.53 -5.30
C LEU A 112 -10.36 12.98 -6.51
N ILE A 113 -9.90 11.85 -7.03
CA ILE A 113 -10.57 11.08 -8.07
C ILE A 113 -11.78 10.37 -7.42
N GLY A 114 -12.98 10.72 -7.88
CA GLY A 114 -14.25 10.27 -7.31
C GLY A 114 -14.57 8.80 -7.59
N GLY A 115 -15.85 8.43 -7.45
CA GLY A 115 -16.37 7.08 -7.70
C GLY A 115 -16.73 6.27 -6.45
N MET A 116 -17.04 4.99 -6.66
CA MET A 116 -17.40 4.08 -5.57
C MET A 116 -16.15 3.65 -4.80
N VAL A 117 -16.13 3.92 -3.49
CA VAL A 117 -15.03 3.51 -2.61
C VAL A 117 -15.15 2.03 -2.28
N ASP A 118 -14.10 1.28 -2.59
CA ASP A 118 -13.97 -0.09 -2.14
C ASP A 118 -13.41 -0.13 -0.71
N ARG A 119 -14.09 -0.86 0.18
CA ARG A 119 -13.76 -0.87 1.62
C ARG A 119 -12.45 -1.59 1.93
N GLN A 120 -12.05 -2.56 1.12
CA GLN A 120 -10.83 -3.34 1.34
C GLN A 120 -9.60 -2.49 1.00
N THR A 121 -9.62 -1.87 -0.19
CA THR A 121 -8.54 -1.02 -0.67
C THR A 121 -8.51 0.35 0.01
N GLY A 122 -9.68 0.91 0.33
CA GLY A 122 -9.82 2.26 0.89
C GLY A 122 -9.71 3.37 -0.17
N GLY A 123 -9.92 3.05 -1.44
CA GLY A 123 -9.93 4.00 -2.55
C GLY A 123 -11.05 3.72 -3.56
N SER A 124 -11.26 4.65 -4.47
CA SER A 124 -12.14 4.47 -5.62
C SER A 124 -11.46 3.62 -6.71
N LEU A 125 -12.21 2.66 -7.27
CA LEU A 125 -11.70 1.68 -8.24
C LEU A 125 -12.49 1.67 -9.57
N GLY A 126 -11.77 1.39 -10.67
CA GLY A 126 -12.32 1.09 -11.99
C GLY A 126 -12.88 2.30 -12.75
N ALA A 127 -13.58 2.04 -13.87
CA ALA A 127 -14.22 3.08 -14.69
C ALA A 127 -15.28 3.90 -13.92
N LYS A 128 -15.74 3.39 -12.77
CA LYS A 128 -16.62 4.11 -11.85
C LYS A 128 -15.91 5.27 -11.13
N ALA A 129 -14.57 5.33 -11.17
CA ALA A 129 -13.81 6.46 -10.67
C ALA A 129 -13.72 7.63 -11.66
N LEU A 130 -14.06 7.40 -12.93
CA LEU A 130 -14.01 8.36 -14.03
C LEU A 130 -15.41 8.93 -14.38
N ARG A 131 -16.46 8.59 -13.64
CA ARG A 131 -17.84 9.07 -13.88
C ARG A 131 -18.51 9.52 -12.60
#